data_AF-X1TN61-F1
#
_entry.id   AF-X1TN61-F1
#
_cell.length_a   1.000
_cell.length_b   1.000
_cell.length_c   1.000
_cell.angle_alpha   90.00
_cell.angle_beta   90.00
_cell.angle_gamma   90.00
#
_symmetry.space_group_name_H-M   'P 1'
#
loop_
_entity.id
_entity.type
_entity.pdbx_description
1 polymer ?
#
loop_
_entity_poly.entity_id
_entity_poly.type
_entity_poly.pdbx_seq_one_letter_code
_entity_poly.pdbx_strand_id
1 'polypeptide(L)'
;MELTMGLKEENLKEAVLWEPSSGEDKKIQCKLCNHRCTIDDGKLGRCCVRKNIDGVLYSLTYDKVCSANPDPIEKKPLFHFQPGTSSFSVATMGCNFRCEFCQNWQISQAAIERGRINGEPITPEQIVEGAVRNRCKSIAYTYTEPTVFIELCNDCGRLGKERGLTNVFVSNGYMTTEAIDFAANWLDGINVDLKAFNEDYYKRLCKARLQPVLDTISYIAKQTNIWLEITTLLVPGENDSDD
;
A
#
# COMPACT_ATOMS: atom_id res chain seq x y z
N MET A 1 29.61 4.63 9.63
CA MET A 1 28.75 4.99 10.78
C MET A 1 27.55 4.06 10.73
N GLU A 2 27.69 2.92 11.41
CA GLU A 2 26.75 1.81 11.42
C GLU A 2 25.42 2.25 12.04
N LEU A 3 24.35 2.19 11.25
CA LEU A 3 22.97 2.32 11.71
C LEU A 3 22.42 0.93 12.01
N THR A 4 22.98 0.27 13.02
CA THR A 4 22.37 -0.88 13.69
C THR A 4 21.73 -0.40 14.98
N MET A 5 20.67 0.42 14.86
CA MET A 5 19.73 0.55 15.96
C MET A 5 19.01 -0.79 16.09
N GLY A 6 19.28 -1.48 17.20
CA GLY A 6 18.66 -2.76 17.56
C GLY A 6 17.15 -2.64 17.59
N LEU A 7 16.50 -3.09 16.52
CA LEU A 7 15.14 -3.58 16.58
C LEU A 7 15.21 -4.87 17.40
N LYS A 8 14.62 -4.89 18.60
CA LYS A 8 14.39 -6.17 19.29
C LYS A 8 13.51 -7.01 18.37
N GLU A 9 13.99 -8.18 17.97
CA GLU A 9 13.35 -9.10 17.01
C GLU A 9 11.98 -9.61 17.45
N GLU A 10 11.60 -9.41 18.71
CA GLU A 10 10.45 -10.07 19.34
C GLU A 10 9.05 -9.65 18.83
N ASN A 11 8.91 -8.64 17.95
CA ASN A 11 7.60 -8.15 17.47
C ASN A 11 7.50 -7.86 15.95
N LEU A 12 8.41 -8.38 15.12
CA LEU A 12 8.33 -8.12 13.67
C LEU A 12 7.29 -9.04 12.99
N LYS A 13 6.39 -8.43 12.20
CA LYS A 13 5.42 -9.17 11.39
C LYS A 13 6.14 -9.74 10.15
N GLU A 14 6.16 -11.06 10.03
CA GLU A 14 6.61 -11.71 8.79
C GLU A 14 5.76 -11.23 7.61
N ALA A 15 6.42 -10.89 6.51
CA ALA A 15 5.79 -10.42 5.30
C ALA A 15 5.11 -11.58 4.56
N VAL A 16 4.01 -11.29 3.88
CA VAL A 16 3.44 -12.19 2.88
C VAL A 16 4.10 -11.98 1.51
N LEU A 17 3.89 -12.93 0.60
CA LEU A 17 4.23 -12.81 -0.82
C LEU A 17 5.72 -12.56 -1.08
N TRP A 18 6.54 -13.49 -0.64
CA TRP A 18 7.96 -13.56 -0.96
C TRP A 18 8.40 -15.03 -1.05
N GLU A 19 9.57 -15.25 -1.64
CA GLU A 19 10.22 -16.56 -1.66
C GLU A 19 11.73 -16.41 -1.48
N PRO A 20 12.44 -17.44 -0.98
CA PRO A 20 13.88 -17.49 -1.04
C PRO A 20 14.34 -17.40 -2.51
N SER A 21 15.31 -16.55 -2.79
CA SER A 21 16.02 -16.54 -4.08
C SER A 21 16.92 -17.77 -4.13
N SER A 22 17.00 -18.45 -5.27
CA SER A 22 17.84 -19.65 -5.41
C SER A 22 19.32 -19.35 -5.08
N GLY A 23 19.87 -20.03 -4.06
CA GLY A 23 21.26 -19.88 -3.60
C GLY A 23 21.40 -20.05 -2.08
N GLU A 24 22.64 -20.06 -1.57
CA GLU A 24 22.93 -20.17 -0.12
C GLU A 24 22.94 -18.82 0.63
N ASP A 25 22.79 -17.70 -0.09
CA ASP A 25 23.06 -16.34 0.44
C ASP A 25 21.91 -15.70 1.22
N LYS A 26 20.91 -16.47 1.66
CA LYS A 26 19.72 -15.98 2.40
C LYS A 26 19.01 -14.80 1.71
N LYS A 27 19.16 -14.69 0.39
CA LYS A 27 18.54 -13.65 -0.43
C LYS A 27 17.08 -14.01 -0.64
N ILE A 28 16.21 -13.01 -0.68
CA ILE A 28 14.78 -13.22 -0.92
C ILE A 28 14.30 -12.46 -2.16
N GLN A 29 13.22 -12.94 -2.75
CA GLN A 29 12.49 -12.30 -3.83
C GLN A 29 11.12 -11.84 -3.33
N CYS A 30 10.91 -10.53 -3.23
CA CYS A 30 9.62 -9.95 -2.86
C CYS A 30 8.68 -9.94 -4.08
N LYS A 31 7.47 -10.48 -3.90
CA LYS A 31 6.42 -10.58 -4.94
C LYS A 31 5.24 -9.63 -4.70
N LEU A 32 5.39 -8.67 -3.80
CA LEU A 32 4.28 -7.81 -3.36
C LEU A 32 3.87 -6.73 -4.38
N CYS A 33 4.82 -6.16 -5.11
CA CYS A 33 4.56 -5.14 -6.14
C CYS A 33 5.45 -5.35 -7.36
N ASN A 34 5.11 -4.68 -8.47
CA ASN A 34 5.77 -4.85 -9.77
C ASN A 34 7.23 -4.33 -9.84
N HIS A 35 7.81 -3.89 -8.72
CA HIS A 35 9.26 -3.72 -8.60
C HIS A 35 9.99 -5.05 -8.45
N ARG A 36 9.32 -6.12 -8.00
CA ARG A 36 9.87 -7.48 -7.89
C ARG A 36 11.28 -7.45 -7.25
N CYS A 37 11.41 -6.80 -6.08
CA CYS A 37 12.71 -6.55 -5.46
C CYS A 37 13.36 -7.88 -5.04
N THR A 38 14.62 -8.07 -5.42
CA THR A 38 15.49 -9.08 -4.81
C THR A 38 16.28 -8.41 -3.68
N ILE A 39 16.16 -8.93 -2.46
CA ILE A 39 16.65 -8.27 -1.24
C ILE A 39 17.68 -9.18 -0.56
N ASP A 40 18.93 -8.73 -0.50
CA ASP A 40 20.00 -9.44 0.21
C ASP A 40 19.75 -9.44 1.72
N ASP A 41 20.36 -10.38 2.44
CA ASP A 41 20.23 -10.46 3.89
C ASP A 41 20.66 -9.15 4.58
N GLY A 42 19.90 -8.76 5.60
CA GLY A 42 20.04 -7.50 6.32
C GLY A 42 19.63 -6.25 5.54
N LYS A 43 19.22 -6.34 4.26
CA LYS A 43 18.87 -5.19 3.42
C LYS A 43 17.37 -4.90 3.38
N LEU A 44 17.05 -3.71 2.87
CA LEU A 44 15.70 -3.19 2.68
C LEU A 44 15.29 -3.27 1.20
N GLY A 45 14.00 -3.49 0.97
CA GLY A 45 13.38 -3.33 -0.35
C GLY A 45 13.28 -1.86 -0.77
N ARG A 46 12.87 -1.61 -2.02
CA ARG A 46 12.78 -0.26 -2.60
C ARG A 46 11.90 0.72 -1.80
N CYS A 47 10.86 0.23 -1.15
CA CYS A 47 9.94 1.01 -0.32
C CYS A 47 10.51 1.35 1.07
N CYS A 48 11.66 0.80 1.44
CA CYS A 48 12.35 0.99 2.72
C CYS A 48 11.56 0.56 3.97
N VAL A 49 10.45 -0.17 3.80
CA VAL A 49 9.62 -0.69 4.91
C VAL A 49 9.49 -2.22 4.92
N ARG A 50 10.26 -2.88 4.05
CA ARG A 50 10.38 -4.34 3.96
C ARG A 50 11.84 -4.71 4.15
N LYS A 51 12.15 -5.55 5.14
CA LYS A 51 13.52 -5.92 5.49
C LYS A 51 13.71 -7.43 5.44
N ASN A 52 14.76 -7.87 4.77
CA ASN A 52 15.22 -9.25 4.89
C ASN A 52 16.07 -9.38 6.17
N ILE A 53 15.70 -10.30 7.05
CA ILE A 53 16.43 -10.64 8.26
C ILE A 53 16.58 -12.16 8.27
N ASP A 54 17.81 -12.63 8.15
CA ASP A 54 18.16 -14.05 8.19
C ASP A 54 17.43 -14.91 7.14
N GLY A 55 17.17 -14.33 5.97
CA GLY A 55 16.46 -15.02 4.88
C GLY A 55 14.94 -15.01 5.00
N VAL A 56 14.39 -14.24 5.93
CA VAL A 56 12.95 -14.03 6.10
C VAL A 56 12.61 -12.57 5.86
N LEU A 57 11.59 -12.31 5.04
CA LEU A 57 11.13 -10.95 4.78
C LEU A 57 10.16 -10.51 5.88
N TYR A 58 10.38 -9.33 6.47
CA TYR A 58 9.52 -8.73 7.48
C TYR A 58 8.95 -7.39 7.03
N SER A 59 7.73 -7.10 7.49
CA SER A 59 7.10 -5.78 7.42
C SER A 59 7.51 -4.94 8.63
N LEU A 60 8.06 -3.74 8.39
CA LEU A 60 8.54 -2.86 9.46
C LEU A 60 7.47 -1.89 9.98
N THR A 61 6.27 -1.94 9.40
CA THR A 61 5.20 -0.94 9.56
C THR A 61 3.87 -1.54 10.01
N TYR A 62 3.79 -2.86 10.22
CA TYR A 62 2.55 -3.58 10.55
C TYR A 62 1.81 -2.99 11.76
N ASP A 63 2.55 -2.62 12.81
CA ASP A 63 2.04 -2.04 14.05
C ASP A 63 2.39 -0.54 14.18
N LYS A 64 2.67 0.16 13.08
CA LYS A 64 3.09 1.57 13.10
C LYS A 64 2.17 2.42 12.25
N VAL A 65 0.96 2.61 12.76
CA VAL A 65 -0.05 3.44 12.10
C VAL A 65 0.32 4.92 12.29
N CYS A 66 0.50 5.63 11.19
CA CYS A 66 0.87 7.06 11.23
C CYS A 66 -0.31 7.99 10.96
N SER A 67 -1.46 7.46 10.53
CA SER A 67 -2.71 8.21 10.39
C SER A 67 -3.91 7.28 10.56
N ALA A 68 -4.91 7.71 11.34
CA ALA A 68 -6.16 6.99 11.55
C ALA A 68 -7.30 7.97 11.83
N ASN A 69 -8.25 8.13 10.91
CA ASN A 69 -9.37 9.07 11.05
C ASN A 69 -10.55 8.72 10.14
N PRO A 70 -11.80 9.00 10.53
CA PRO A 70 -12.94 8.92 9.60
C PRO A 70 -12.87 10.03 8.55
N ASP A 71 -13.32 9.74 7.34
CA ASP A 71 -13.51 10.69 6.24
C ASP A 71 -14.66 10.25 5.33
N PRO A 72 -15.23 11.14 4.51
CA PRO A 72 -16.14 10.73 3.43
C PRO A 72 -15.48 9.78 2.44
N ILE A 73 -16.25 8.83 1.89
CA ILE A 73 -15.76 7.89 0.88
C ILE A 73 -15.33 8.60 -0.41
N GLU A 74 -15.95 9.74 -0.74
CA GLU A 74 -15.65 10.54 -1.92
C GLU A 74 -14.25 11.17 -1.84
N LYS A 75 -13.65 11.28 -0.65
CA LYS A 75 -12.25 11.69 -0.48
C LYS A 75 -11.26 10.60 -0.93
N LYS A 76 -11.72 9.36 -1.14
CA LYS A 76 -10.91 8.17 -1.52
C LYS A 76 -10.97 7.94 -3.03
N PRO A 77 -11.15 9.04 -3.76
CA PRO A 77 -11.94 9.15 -5.00
C PRO A 77 -12.74 7.89 -5.40
N LEU A 78 -13.58 7.42 -4.48
CA LEU A 78 -14.55 6.36 -4.73
C LEU A 78 -15.93 7.01 -4.76
N PHE A 79 -16.36 7.44 -5.95
CA PHE A 79 -17.58 8.24 -6.13
C PHE A 79 -18.83 7.36 -6.25
N HIS A 80 -18.68 6.15 -6.79
CA HIS A 80 -19.79 5.23 -7.05
C HIS A 80 -19.83 4.08 -6.03
N PHE A 81 -18.77 3.88 -5.25
CA PHE A 81 -18.75 2.92 -4.15
C PHE A 81 -19.27 3.54 -2.84
N GLN A 82 -20.41 3.05 -2.35
CA GLN A 82 -21.04 3.48 -1.09
C GLN A 82 -21.20 5.02 -0.94
N PRO A 83 -21.78 5.73 -1.92
CA PRO A 83 -21.88 7.19 -1.90
C PRO A 83 -22.60 7.72 -0.64
N GLY A 84 -22.11 8.85 -0.12
CA GLY A 84 -22.63 9.53 1.07
C GLY A 84 -22.23 8.87 2.39
N THR A 85 -21.37 7.86 2.38
CA THR A 85 -20.91 7.16 3.59
C THR A 85 -19.55 7.64 4.08
N SER A 86 -19.20 7.30 5.31
CA SER A 86 -17.86 7.52 5.87
C SER A 86 -17.03 6.25 5.84
N SER A 87 -15.72 6.42 5.62
CA SER A 87 -14.71 5.38 5.65
C SER A 87 -13.64 5.70 6.70
N PHE A 88 -13.24 4.71 7.48
CA PHE A 88 -12.18 4.86 8.46
C PHE A 88 -10.83 4.74 7.77
N SER A 89 -10.15 5.86 7.62
CA SER A 89 -8.92 5.99 6.83
C SER A 89 -7.71 5.65 7.67
N VAL A 90 -6.87 4.74 7.16
CA VAL A 90 -5.67 4.23 7.84
C VAL A 90 -4.48 4.30 6.90
N ALA A 91 -3.33 4.68 7.44
CA ALA A 91 -2.05 4.64 6.73
C ALA A 91 -0.90 4.25 7.66
N THR A 92 0.08 3.57 7.09
CA THR A 92 1.42 3.44 7.66
C THR A 92 2.43 4.15 6.77
N MET A 93 3.65 4.35 7.27
CA MET A 93 4.70 5.01 6.49
C MET A 93 5.18 4.15 5.33
N GLY A 94 5.66 4.81 4.27
CA GLY A 94 6.31 4.17 3.14
C GLY A 94 5.42 4.07 1.90
N CYS A 95 6.07 4.12 0.73
CA CYS A 95 5.44 3.94 -0.56
C CYS A 95 6.44 3.29 -1.52
N ASN A 96 5.94 2.54 -2.50
CA ASN A 96 6.76 1.93 -3.54
C ASN A 96 6.99 2.88 -4.74
N PHE A 97 6.34 4.05 -4.76
CA PHE A 97 6.57 5.16 -5.71
C PHE A 97 7.30 6.32 -5.01
N ARG A 98 7.90 7.21 -5.82
CA ARG A 98 8.56 8.44 -5.36
C ARG A 98 8.04 9.63 -6.16
N CYS A 99 6.73 9.84 -6.10
CA CYS A 99 6.04 10.88 -6.87
C CYS A 99 6.51 12.28 -6.43
N GLU A 100 7.02 13.10 -7.35
CA GLU A 100 7.49 14.47 -7.06
C GLU A 100 6.35 15.40 -6.60
N PHE A 101 5.11 15.09 -6.99
CA PHE A 101 3.89 15.82 -6.62
C PHE A 101 3.12 15.19 -5.43
N CYS A 102 3.73 14.28 -4.68
CA CYS A 102 3.04 13.59 -3.58
C CYS A 102 2.62 14.56 -2.46
N GLN A 103 1.32 14.72 -2.22
CA GLN A 103 0.80 15.55 -1.13
C GLN A 103 1.13 14.99 0.26
N ASN A 104 1.27 13.67 0.39
CA ASN A 104 1.56 12.97 1.64
C ASN A 104 3.04 12.57 1.76
N TRP A 105 3.94 13.32 1.12
CA TRP A 105 5.37 12.99 1.06
C TRP A 105 6.00 12.82 2.45
N GLN A 106 5.55 13.58 3.46
CA GLN A 106 6.08 13.49 4.83
C GLN A 106 5.92 12.10 5.46
N ILE A 107 4.93 11.32 5.04
CA ILE A 107 4.70 9.95 5.54
C ILE A 107 5.03 8.87 4.50
N SER A 108 4.88 9.17 3.21
CA SER A 108 5.19 8.21 2.15
C SER A 108 6.70 8.07 1.88
N GLN A 109 7.47 9.15 2.05
CA GLN A 109 8.90 9.20 1.72
C GLN A 109 9.82 9.22 2.95
N ALA A 110 9.31 9.41 4.17
CA ALA A 110 10.15 9.53 5.38
C ALA A 110 11.10 8.33 5.61
N ALA A 111 10.64 7.11 5.34
CA ALA A 111 11.47 5.91 5.44
C ALA A 111 12.62 5.93 4.42
N ILE A 112 12.36 6.44 3.22
CA ILE A 112 13.33 6.53 2.13
C ILE A 112 14.36 7.64 2.38
N GLU A 113 13.90 8.83 2.75
CA GLU A 113 14.76 10.02 2.87
C GLU A 113 15.53 10.09 4.19
N ARG A 114 14.92 9.60 5.28
CA ARG A 114 15.42 9.81 6.64
C ARG A 114 15.70 8.50 7.39
N GLY A 115 15.37 7.35 6.81
CA GLY A 115 15.46 6.06 7.49
C GLY A 115 14.54 5.95 8.71
N ARG A 116 13.48 6.77 8.78
CA ARG A 116 12.56 6.84 9.92
C ARG A 116 11.25 6.15 9.60
N ILE A 117 10.86 5.24 10.49
CA ILE A 117 9.56 4.58 10.47
C ILE A 117 8.92 4.83 11.84
N ASN A 118 7.97 5.75 11.87
CA ASN A 118 7.23 6.12 13.07
C ASN A 118 5.76 5.73 12.91
N GLY A 119 5.08 5.61 14.04
CA GLY A 119 3.64 5.38 14.11
C GLY A 119 3.25 4.95 15.51
N GLU A 120 1.94 4.90 15.74
CA GLU A 120 1.36 4.41 16.98
C GLU A 120 1.09 2.90 16.90
N PRO A 121 1.29 2.16 18.01
CA PRO A 121 1.04 0.72 18.11
C PRO A 121 -0.46 0.42 18.13
N ILE A 122 -1.12 0.60 17.00
CA ILE A 122 -2.55 0.37 16.82
C ILE A 122 -2.76 -0.99 16.17
N THR A 123 -3.50 -1.87 16.84
CA THR A 123 -3.80 -3.22 16.33
C THR A 123 -4.93 -3.22 15.29
N PRO A 124 -5.04 -4.28 14.47
CA PRO A 124 -6.17 -4.47 13.57
C PRO A 124 -7.55 -4.35 14.26
N GLU A 125 -7.70 -4.91 15.46
CA GLU A 125 -8.93 -4.85 16.25
C GLU A 125 -9.28 -3.42 16.65
N GLN A 126 -8.27 -2.63 17.04
CA GLN A 126 -8.47 -1.23 17.40
C GLN A 126 -8.86 -0.37 16.19
N ILE A 127 -8.33 -0.66 15.00
CA ILE A 127 -8.74 -0.03 13.74
C ILE A 127 -10.21 -0.34 13.44
N VAL A 128 -10.59 -1.62 13.48
CA VAL A 128 -11.96 -2.06 13.20
C VAL A 128 -12.94 -1.48 14.22
N GLU A 129 -12.59 -1.49 15.50
CA GLU A 129 -13.38 -0.86 16.56
C GLU A 129 -13.46 0.66 16.39
N GLY A 130 -12.39 1.30 15.90
CA GLY A 130 -12.40 2.71 15.48
C GLY A 130 -13.43 2.98 14.39
N ALA A 131 -13.47 2.14 13.35
CA ALA A 131 -14.42 2.26 12.25
C ALA A 131 -15.88 2.09 12.73
N VAL A 132 -16.16 1.07 13.54
CA VAL A 132 -17.49 0.80 14.09
C VAL A 132 -17.95 1.95 14.99
N ARG A 133 -17.12 2.41 15.92
CA ARG A 133 -17.46 3.54 16.83
C ARG A 133 -17.77 4.83 16.06
N ASN A 134 -17.06 5.08 14.96
CA ASN A 134 -17.27 6.24 14.11
C ASN A 134 -18.39 6.03 13.06
N ARG A 135 -19.15 4.92 13.13
CA ARG A 135 -20.24 4.60 12.20
C ARG A 135 -19.82 4.59 10.74
N CYS A 136 -18.55 4.26 10.47
CA CYS A 136 -18.06 4.10 9.11
C CYS A 136 -18.69 2.86 8.46
N LYS A 137 -18.86 2.89 7.14
CA LYS A 137 -19.30 1.73 6.34
C LYS A 137 -18.15 0.92 5.79
N SER A 138 -16.97 1.53 5.73
CA SER A 138 -15.76 0.90 5.24
C SER A 138 -14.52 1.29 6.03
N ILE A 139 -13.44 0.56 5.80
CA ILE A 139 -12.07 0.92 6.18
C ILE A 139 -11.31 1.23 4.88
N ALA A 140 -10.69 2.41 4.81
CA ALA A 140 -9.89 2.85 3.67
C ALA A 140 -8.41 2.81 4.01
N TYR A 141 -7.64 2.02 3.25
CA TYR A 141 -6.19 1.99 3.35
C TYR A 141 -5.62 2.95 2.30
N THR A 142 -5.09 4.09 2.75
CA THR A 142 -4.89 5.29 1.92
C THR A 142 -3.70 6.15 2.38
N TYR A 143 -3.61 7.37 1.86
CA TYR A 143 -2.57 8.40 2.07
C TYR A 143 -1.15 8.05 1.59
N THR A 144 -0.70 6.83 1.84
CA THR A 144 0.56 6.27 1.34
C THR A 144 0.27 5.22 0.26
N GLU A 145 0.86 4.02 0.33
CA GLU A 145 0.54 2.92 -0.59
C GLU A 145 0.15 1.66 0.20
N PRO A 146 -1.13 1.24 0.19
CA PRO A 146 -1.60 0.11 0.98
C PRO A 146 -0.92 -1.22 0.64
N THR A 147 -0.43 -1.37 -0.59
CA THR A 147 0.36 -2.54 -1.00
C THR A 147 1.55 -2.78 -0.07
N VAL A 148 2.24 -1.74 0.42
CA VAL A 148 3.47 -1.94 1.21
C VAL A 148 3.22 -2.34 2.66
N PHE A 149 1.98 -2.27 3.15
CA PHE A 149 1.57 -2.69 4.50
C PHE A 149 0.37 -3.66 4.47
N ILE A 150 0.27 -4.48 3.41
CA ILE A 150 -0.87 -5.34 3.12
C ILE A 150 -1.25 -6.33 4.24
N GLU A 151 -0.32 -6.72 5.10
CA GLU A 151 -0.60 -7.63 6.22
C GLU A 151 -1.54 -6.98 7.24
N LEU A 152 -1.32 -5.70 7.55
CA LEU A 152 -2.22 -4.94 8.41
C LEU A 152 -3.59 -4.82 7.74
N CYS A 153 -3.61 -4.54 6.43
CA CYS A 153 -4.84 -4.44 5.64
C CYS A 153 -5.63 -5.75 5.63
N ASN A 154 -4.96 -6.89 5.46
CA ASN A 154 -5.57 -8.21 5.48
C ASN A 154 -6.22 -8.53 6.83
N ASP A 155 -5.48 -8.29 7.92
CA ASP A 155 -5.97 -8.60 9.26
C ASP A 155 -7.14 -7.69 9.64
N CYS A 156 -7.05 -6.39 9.30
CA CYS A 156 -8.19 -5.47 9.41
C CYS A 156 -9.36 -5.89 8.50
N GLY A 157 -9.07 -6.35 7.29
CA GLY A 157 -10.09 -6.68 6.30
C GLY A 157 -10.94 -7.88 6.68
N ARG A 158 -10.29 -8.94 7.18
CA ARG A 158 -10.97 -10.12 7.71
C ARG A 158 -11.85 -9.74 8.91
N LEU A 159 -11.29 -9.03 9.89
CA LEU A 159 -12.02 -8.60 11.09
C LEU A 159 -13.15 -7.61 10.77
N GLY A 160 -12.92 -6.70 9.81
CA GLY A 160 -13.90 -5.72 9.35
C GLY A 160 -15.11 -6.38 8.72
N LYS A 161 -14.91 -7.41 7.88
CA LYS A 161 -16.00 -8.19 7.27
C LYS A 161 -16.88 -8.87 8.32
N GLU A 162 -16.30 -9.42 9.39
CA GLU A 162 -17.05 -10.00 10.52
C GLU A 162 -17.94 -8.96 11.23
N ARG A 163 -17.61 -7.67 11.10
CA ARG A 163 -18.37 -6.53 11.65
C ARG A 163 -19.26 -5.82 10.62
N GLY A 164 -19.38 -6.36 9.39
CA GLY A 164 -20.19 -5.77 8.33
C GLY A 164 -19.58 -4.50 7.71
N LEU A 165 -18.27 -4.30 7.84
CA LEU A 165 -17.52 -3.24 7.16
C LEU A 165 -16.97 -3.76 5.83
N THR A 166 -16.97 -2.91 4.81
CA THR A 166 -16.23 -3.16 3.57
C THR A 166 -14.80 -2.61 3.66
N ASN A 167 -13.92 -3.07 2.78
CA ASN A 167 -12.52 -2.67 2.74
C ASN A 167 -12.19 -2.04 1.39
N VAL A 168 -11.53 -0.88 1.43
CA VAL A 168 -11.17 -0.16 0.21
C VAL A 168 -9.73 0.28 0.16
N PHE A 169 -9.13 0.22 -1.03
CA PHE A 169 -7.78 0.70 -1.30
C PHE A 169 -7.83 2.02 -2.07
N VAL A 170 -6.93 2.94 -1.73
CA VAL A 170 -6.52 4.03 -2.61
C VAL A 170 -5.06 3.78 -2.95
N SER A 171 -4.78 3.39 -4.19
CA SER A 171 -3.49 2.81 -4.56
C SER A 171 -2.95 3.42 -5.85
N ASN A 172 -1.63 3.42 -5.99
CA ASN A 172 -0.97 3.71 -7.26
C ASN A 172 -1.06 2.57 -8.29
N GLY A 173 -1.69 1.44 -7.92
CA GLY A 173 -1.96 0.33 -8.83
C GLY A 173 -0.73 -0.45 -9.25
N TYR A 174 0.36 -0.45 -8.49
CA TYR A 174 1.58 -1.17 -8.85
C TYR A 174 1.69 -2.57 -8.23
N MET A 175 0.54 -3.17 -7.88
CA MET A 175 0.44 -4.50 -7.28
C MET A 175 0.75 -5.60 -8.30
N THR A 176 1.41 -6.66 -7.85
CA THR A 176 1.48 -7.90 -8.66
C THR A 176 0.12 -8.59 -8.70
N THR A 177 -0.09 -9.53 -9.62
CA THR A 177 -1.29 -10.38 -9.63
C THR A 177 -1.40 -11.19 -8.35
N GLU A 178 -0.28 -11.68 -7.80
CA GLU A 178 -0.26 -12.40 -6.53
C GLU A 178 -0.77 -11.55 -5.36
N ALA A 179 -0.46 -10.25 -5.34
CA ALA A 179 -0.97 -9.33 -4.33
C ALA A 179 -2.45 -9.01 -4.50
N ILE A 180 -2.92 -8.91 -5.75
CA ILE A 180 -4.35 -8.72 -6.05
C ILE A 180 -5.15 -9.95 -5.62
N ASP A 181 -4.69 -11.15 -5.95
CA ASP A 181 -5.34 -12.41 -5.57
C ASP A 181 -5.38 -12.61 -4.05
N PHE A 182 -4.29 -12.25 -3.37
CA PHE A 182 -4.25 -12.24 -1.91
C PHE A 182 -5.29 -11.28 -1.33
N ALA A 183 -5.43 -10.08 -1.91
CA ALA A 183 -6.39 -9.07 -1.47
C ALA A 183 -7.84 -9.40 -1.83
N ALA A 184 -8.09 -10.12 -2.93
CA ALA A 184 -9.43 -10.37 -3.48
C ALA A 184 -10.40 -11.07 -2.51
N ASN A 185 -9.89 -11.76 -1.49
CA ASN A 185 -10.72 -12.41 -0.47
C ASN A 185 -11.38 -11.41 0.49
N TRP A 186 -10.76 -10.26 0.74
CA TRP A 186 -11.20 -9.31 1.76
C TRP A 186 -11.34 -7.87 1.26
N LEU A 187 -10.78 -7.52 0.10
CA LEU A 187 -10.88 -6.20 -0.49
C LEU A 187 -12.16 -6.09 -1.33
N ASP A 188 -12.98 -5.07 -1.07
CA ASP A 188 -14.28 -4.90 -1.72
C ASP A 188 -14.26 -3.81 -2.79
N GLY A 189 -13.39 -2.80 -2.64
CA GLY A 189 -13.22 -1.74 -3.62
C GLY A 189 -11.80 -1.18 -3.68
N ILE A 190 -11.46 -0.56 -4.81
CA ILE A 190 -10.17 0.08 -5.03
C ILE A 190 -10.32 1.26 -5.99
N ASN A 191 -9.76 2.40 -5.61
CA ASN A 191 -9.42 3.44 -6.56
C ASN A 191 -7.95 3.31 -6.96
N VAL A 192 -7.68 3.16 -8.25
CA VAL A 192 -6.33 3.16 -8.81
C VAL A 192 -6.01 4.53 -9.41
N ASP A 193 -4.91 5.13 -8.97
CA ASP A 193 -4.38 6.35 -9.57
C ASP A 193 -3.66 6.04 -10.89
N LEU A 194 -4.35 6.19 -12.02
CA LEU A 194 -3.70 6.24 -13.34
C LEU A 194 -3.14 7.65 -13.52
N LYS A 195 -1.89 7.84 -13.10
CA LYS A 195 -1.27 9.18 -12.95
C LYS A 195 -1.03 9.88 -14.28
N ALA A 196 -0.88 9.13 -15.37
CA ALA A 196 -0.84 9.62 -16.76
C ALA A 196 -0.95 8.42 -17.71
N PHE A 197 -1.31 8.63 -18.97
CA PHE A 197 -1.14 7.59 -20.00
C PHE A 197 0.20 7.75 -20.74
N ASN A 198 1.28 8.06 -19.99
CA ASN A 198 2.59 8.39 -20.54
C ASN A 198 3.73 7.73 -19.74
N GLU A 199 4.57 6.92 -20.41
CA GLU A 199 5.68 6.21 -19.76
C GLU A 199 6.79 7.14 -19.24
N ASP A 200 7.06 8.26 -19.92
CA ASP A 200 8.06 9.24 -19.46
C ASP A 200 7.61 9.90 -18.14
N TYR A 201 6.32 10.27 -18.04
CA TYR A 201 5.74 10.80 -16.80
C TYR A 201 5.99 9.84 -15.62
N TYR A 202 5.77 8.54 -15.81
CA TYR A 202 6.00 7.54 -14.77
C TYR A 202 7.47 7.42 -14.38
N LYS A 203 8.37 7.40 -15.37
CA LYS A 203 9.82 7.30 -15.12
C LYS A 203 10.36 8.53 -14.41
N ARG A 204 10.04 9.72 -14.93
CA ARG A 204 10.56 10.99 -14.44
C ARG A 204 9.90 11.39 -13.13
N LEU A 205 8.57 11.46 -13.07
CA LEU A 205 7.89 12.04 -11.90
C LEU A 205 7.55 11.01 -10.83
N CYS A 206 7.29 9.74 -11.19
CA CYS A 206 6.89 8.71 -10.21
C CYS A 206 8.03 7.76 -9.81
N LYS A 207 9.12 7.75 -10.58
CA LYS A 207 10.23 6.77 -10.50
C LYS A 207 9.70 5.32 -10.61
N ALA A 208 8.77 5.10 -11.52
CA ALA A 208 8.08 3.84 -11.81
C ALA A 208 7.88 3.64 -13.33
N ARG A 209 7.09 2.64 -13.73
CA ARG A 209 6.71 2.36 -15.13
C ARG A 209 5.18 2.37 -15.28
N LEU A 210 4.66 2.75 -16.45
CA LEU A 210 3.22 2.80 -16.71
C LEU A 210 2.64 1.40 -16.89
N GLN A 211 3.27 0.56 -17.72
CA GLN A 211 2.68 -0.72 -18.14
C GLN A 211 2.20 -1.59 -16.96
N PRO A 212 2.95 -1.75 -15.85
CA PRO A 212 2.46 -2.57 -14.75
C PRO A 212 1.21 -2.01 -14.06
N VAL A 213 0.97 -0.70 -14.09
CA VAL A 213 -0.29 -0.10 -13.59
C VAL A 213 -1.45 -0.48 -14.51
N LEU A 214 -1.26 -0.41 -15.83
CA LEU A 214 -2.26 -0.82 -16.81
C LEU A 214 -2.58 -2.31 -16.68
N ASP A 215 -1.57 -3.15 -16.45
CA ASP A 215 -1.74 -4.58 -16.24
C ASP A 215 -2.53 -4.86 -14.95
N THR A 216 -2.23 -4.18 -13.84
CA THR A 216 -2.99 -4.28 -12.59
C THR A 216 -4.44 -3.85 -12.78
N ILE A 217 -4.71 -2.72 -13.43
CA ILE A 217 -6.07 -2.25 -13.75
C ILE A 217 -6.82 -3.30 -14.58
N SER A 218 -6.21 -3.78 -15.66
CA SER A 218 -6.80 -4.79 -16.55
C SER A 218 -7.06 -6.09 -15.80
N TYR A 219 -6.16 -6.51 -14.91
CA TYR A 219 -6.31 -7.74 -14.14
C TYR A 219 -7.47 -7.63 -13.15
N ILE A 220 -7.54 -6.55 -12.35
CA ILE A 220 -8.64 -6.31 -11.41
C ILE A 220 -9.98 -6.34 -12.15
N ALA A 221 -10.09 -5.58 -13.25
CA ALA A 221 -11.33 -5.43 -14.01
C ALA A 221 -11.82 -6.73 -14.66
N LYS A 222 -10.90 -7.66 -15.01
CA LYS A 222 -11.25 -8.87 -15.77
C LYS A 222 -11.28 -10.14 -14.92
N GLN A 223 -10.54 -10.19 -13.83
CA GLN A 223 -10.27 -11.43 -13.09
C GLN A 223 -10.80 -11.41 -11.64
N THR A 224 -11.33 -10.27 -11.17
CA THR A 224 -11.79 -10.14 -9.79
C THR A 224 -13.19 -9.52 -9.72
N ASN A 225 -13.81 -9.60 -8.54
CA ASN A 225 -15.05 -8.90 -8.22
C ASN A 225 -14.81 -7.62 -7.39
N ILE A 226 -13.56 -7.14 -7.30
CA ILE A 226 -13.23 -5.93 -6.56
C ILE A 226 -13.81 -4.75 -7.35
N TRP A 227 -14.58 -3.88 -6.69
CA TRP A 227 -15.07 -2.66 -7.31
C TRP A 227 -13.91 -1.75 -7.70
N LEU A 228 -13.81 -1.38 -8.97
CA LEU A 228 -12.70 -0.58 -9.48
C LEU A 228 -13.16 0.80 -9.94
N GLU A 229 -12.57 1.84 -9.38
CA GLU A 229 -12.58 3.21 -9.93
C GLU A 229 -11.15 3.62 -10.29
N ILE A 230 -11.04 4.53 -11.26
CA ILE A 230 -9.74 5.02 -11.75
C ILE A 230 -9.78 6.54 -11.65
N THR A 231 -8.72 7.11 -11.09
CA THR A 231 -8.58 8.56 -10.94
C THR A 231 -7.27 9.04 -11.55
N THR A 232 -7.32 10.20 -12.19
CA THR A 232 -6.16 10.90 -12.70
C THR A 232 -6.12 12.29 -12.07
N LEU A 233 -5.12 12.54 -11.22
CA LEU A 233 -4.80 13.88 -10.76
C LEU A 233 -4.13 14.64 -11.90
N LEU A 234 -4.74 15.73 -12.35
CA LEU A 234 -4.13 16.61 -13.34
C LEU A 234 -3.07 17.51 -12.69
N VAL A 235 -1.88 17.50 -13.25
CA VAL A 235 -0.72 18.32 -12.93
C VAL A 235 -0.46 19.21 -14.14
N PRO A 236 -0.65 20.54 -14.01
CA PRO A 236 -0.52 21.45 -15.13
C PRO A 236 0.83 21.37 -15.84
N GLY A 237 0.82 21.25 -17.17
CA GLY A 237 1.99 21.11 -18.03
C GLY A 237 2.62 19.72 -18.05
N GLU A 238 2.03 18.73 -17.38
CA GLU A 238 2.61 17.39 -17.24
C GLU A 238 1.68 16.27 -17.75
N ASN A 239 0.38 16.35 -17.48
CA ASN A 239 -0.61 15.34 -17.92
C ASN A 239 -2.02 15.94 -18.19
N ASP A 240 -2.08 17.23 -18.50
CA ASP A 240 -3.31 17.99 -18.78
C ASP A 240 -3.47 18.36 -20.27
N SER A 241 -2.68 17.76 -21.17
CA SER A 241 -2.87 17.88 -22.61
C SER A 241 -4.15 17.18 -23.07
N ASP A 242 -4.66 17.60 -24.23
CA ASP A 242 -5.79 16.94 -24.90
C ASP A 242 -5.39 15.57 -25.50
N ASP A 243 -4.08 15.37 -25.74
CA ASP A 243 -3.44 14.13 -26.20
C ASP A 243 -2.92 13.29 -25.01
#